data_AF-A0A0F9CQC2-F1
#
_entry.id   AF-A0A0F9CQC2-F1
#
_cell.length_a   1.000
_cell.length_b   1.000
_cell.length_c   1.000
_cell.angle_alpha   90.00
_cell.angle_beta   90.00
_cell.angle_gamma   90.00
#
_symmetry.space_group_name_H-M   'P 1'
#
loop_
_entity.id
_entity.type
_entity.pdbx_description
1 polymer ?
#
loop_
_entity_poly.entity_id
_entity_poly.type
_entity_poly.pdbx_seq_one_letter_code
_entity_poly.pdbx_strand_id
1 'polypeptide(L)'
;ARAAAGAATWDAARDAAWDAAGAAAGAAARDAAWDAAWAAEKKWQTKRLFDYNIVLIAGPVFPHEVVGYSGGAKYFFPGICGEELLNFFHWMGALITIPRIIGVKDTPVRAMLHQAMDMLDMEKWALSMVVEGDDLAGVYFGTVPRSWSAAVELSEQVHIIHTPRPYDSVLSRAPEMYDDLWTGGKCMYKLECVVADGGELIIYAPHITEISITHGEVIEEVGYHTRDYFLGQWDRFKHHPWGVLAHSTHVRGIGTYDDGVENCRVKVTLATGIPEQLCRQVNMGYRDPATIDPGQWEQSPQRLYVPRAGEMLYRLSDPPDWQVAGSH
;
A
#
# COMPACT_ATOMS: atom_id res chain seq x y z
N ALA A 1 12.94 21.24 27.52
CA ALA A 1 12.31 20.29 28.46
C ALA A 1 11.51 19.21 27.72
N ARG A 2 12.15 18.52 26.75
CA ARG A 2 11.48 17.81 25.63
C ARG A 2 11.87 16.32 25.56
N ALA A 3 12.14 15.68 26.69
CA ALA A 3 12.74 14.33 26.75
C ALA A 3 11.96 13.31 27.60
N ALA A 4 11.08 13.71 28.51
CA ALA A 4 10.44 12.76 29.44
C ALA A 4 9.02 12.31 29.05
N ALA A 5 8.29 13.11 28.27
CA ALA A 5 6.94 12.76 27.81
C ALA A 5 6.90 12.12 26.41
N GLY A 6 8.05 11.95 25.75
CA GLY A 6 8.13 11.64 24.31
C GLY A 6 8.90 10.39 23.92
N ALA A 7 9.51 9.65 24.85
CA ALA A 7 10.14 8.36 24.57
C ALA A 7 9.18 7.19 24.87
N ALA A 8 8.49 7.21 26.01
CA ALA A 8 7.57 6.14 26.39
C ALA A 8 6.33 6.03 25.48
N THR A 9 5.76 7.16 25.03
CA THR A 9 4.66 7.17 24.05
C THR A 9 5.14 6.71 22.67
N TRP A 10 6.37 7.07 22.32
CA TRP A 10 7.05 6.72 21.07
C TRP A 10 7.34 5.23 20.97
N ASP A 11 7.93 4.68 22.03
CA ASP A 11 8.18 3.26 22.18
C ASP A 11 6.85 2.50 22.16
N ALA A 12 5.81 2.96 22.88
CA ALA A 12 4.49 2.32 22.87
C ALA A 12 3.81 2.30 21.48
N ALA A 13 3.95 3.35 20.66
CA ALA A 13 3.42 3.36 19.28
C ALA A 13 4.12 2.34 18.40
N ARG A 14 5.45 2.40 18.41
CA ARG A 14 6.30 1.47 17.69
C ARG A 14 5.97 0.05 18.15
N ASP A 15 5.84 -0.15 19.46
CA ASP A 15 5.54 -1.37 20.21
C ASP A 15 4.16 -1.96 19.87
N ALA A 16 3.13 -1.13 19.71
CA ALA A 16 1.85 -1.60 19.19
C ALA A 16 1.91 -1.92 17.68
N ALA A 17 2.64 -1.12 16.89
CA ALA A 17 2.64 -1.22 15.43
C ALA A 17 3.31 -2.49 14.91
N TRP A 18 4.48 -2.87 15.42
CA TRP A 18 5.18 -4.10 15.01
C TRP A 18 4.55 -5.36 15.59
N ASP A 19 4.03 -5.29 16.82
CA ASP A 19 3.39 -6.45 17.45
C ASP A 19 2.14 -6.83 16.65
N ALA A 20 1.37 -5.82 16.22
CA ALA A 20 0.24 -6.00 15.32
C ALA A 20 0.64 -6.31 13.86
N ALA A 21 1.89 -6.05 13.46
CA ALA A 21 2.39 -6.36 12.12
C ALA A 21 2.99 -7.77 12.01
N GLY A 22 2.99 -8.58 13.07
CA GLY A 22 3.46 -9.97 13.03
C GLY A 22 4.97 -10.07 12.87
N ALA A 23 5.69 -9.85 13.97
CA ALA A 23 7.13 -9.59 14.05
C ALA A 23 8.05 -10.71 13.53
N ALA A 24 8.21 -10.83 12.22
CA ALA A 24 9.22 -11.70 11.61
C ALA A 24 10.67 -11.13 11.68
N ALA A 25 10.85 -9.85 12.02
CA ALA A 25 12.17 -9.21 12.08
C ALA A 25 12.81 -9.17 13.49
N GLY A 26 12.16 -9.74 14.53
CA GLY A 26 12.70 -9.82 15.89
C GLY A 26 12.72 -8.48 16.66
N ALA A 27 12.59 -8.53 17.99
CA ALA A 27 12.43 -7.35 18.84
C ALA A 27 13.66 -6.41 18.86
N ALA A 28 14.88 -6.95 18.76
CA ALA A 28 16.10 -6.13 18.82
C ALA A 28 16.38 -5.33 17.53
N ALA A 29 15.95 -5.84 16.37
CA ALA A 29 16.13 -5.13 15.10
C ALA A 29 15.11 -4.00 14.92
N ARG A 30 13.91 -4.18 15.49
CA ARG A 30 12.81 -3.20 15.50
C ARG A 30 13.22 -1.85 16.09
N ASP A 31 13.71 -1.86 17.33
CA ASP A 31 13.97 -0.63 18.08
C ASP A 31 15.09 0.16 17.42
N ALA A 32 16.18 -0.54 17.05
CA ALA A 32 17.30 0.06 16.34
C ALA A 32 16.91 0.60 14.95
N ALA A 33 16.06 -0.11 14.19
CA ALA A 33 15.60 0.35 12.88
C ALA A 33 14.74 1.61 12.97
N TRP A 34 13.82 1.63 13.93
CA TRP A 34 12.95 2.77 14.18
C TRP A 34 13.73 4.00 14.66
N ASP A 35 14.62 3.83 15.63
CA ASP A 35 15.43 4.93 16.15
C ASP A 35 16.42 5.46 15.10
N ALA A 36 17.01 4.58 14.29
CA ALA A 36 17.87 4.98 13.18
C ALA A 36 17.09 5.78 12.12
N ALA A 37 15.91 5.30 11.71
CA ALA A 37 15.08 5.99 10.74
C ALA A 37 14.64 7.37 11.24
N TRP A 38 14.25 7.47 12.51
CA TRP A 38 13.86 8.74 13.13
C TRP A 38 15.04 9.70 13.35
N ALA A 39 16.22 9.17 13.68
CA ALA A 39 17.42 9.99 13.82
C ALA A 39 17.85 10.59 12.47
N ALA A 40 17.77 9.80 11.39
CA ALA A 40 18.07 10.24 10.03
C ALA A 40 17.07 11.30 9.51
N GLU A 41 15.80 11.20 9.93
CA GLU A 41 14.73 12.12 9.55
C GLU A 41 15.00 13.58 9.90
N LYS A 42 15.66 13.83 11.04
CA LYS A 42 15.96 15.20 11.52
C LYS A 42 16.79 16.03 10.53
N LYS A 43 17.39 15.38 9.52
CA LYS A 43 18.18 16.03 8.47
C LYS A 43 17.34 16.47 7.26
N TRP A 44 16.13 15.91 7.07
CA TRP A 44 15.35 15.99 5.82
C TRP A 44 13.95 16.58 5.93
N GLN A 45 13.43 16.76 7.14
CA GLN A 45 12.20 17.56 7.30
C GLN A 45 12.43 18.93 6.65
N THR A 46 11.71 19.18 5.55
CA THR A 46 11.95 20.33 4.68
C THR A 46 12.06 21.58 5.54
N LYS A 47 13.23 22.24 5.56
CA LYS A 47 13.46 23.45 6.39
C LYS A 47 12.28 24.43 6.33
N ARG A 48 11.65 24.49 5.15
CA ARG A 48 10.43 25.25 4.86
C ARG A 48 9.24 24.90 5.75
N LEU A 49 8.96 23.64 6.07
CA LEU A 49 7.79 23.26 6.88
C LEU A 49 7.83 23.91 8.28
N PHE A 50 9.01 23.90 8.91
CA PHE A 50 9.22 24.49 10.25
C PHE A 50 9.32 26.01 10.26
N ASP A 51 9.42 26.63 9.08
CA ASP A 51 9.36 28.08 8.95
C ASP A 51 7.92 28.62 9.09
N TYR A 52 6.91 27.74 9.14
CA TYR A 52 5.50 28.13 9.26
C TYR A 52 4.91 27.81 10.64
N ASN A 53 4.08 28.71 11.15
CA ASN A 53 3.33 28.50 12.40
C ASN A 53 2.08 27.63 12.21
N ILE A 54 1.49 27.66 11.01
CA ILE A 54 0.27 26.95 10.65
C ILE A 54 0.53 26.15 9.38
N VAL A 55 0.20 24.87 9.41
CA VAL A 55 0.23 23.97 8.25
C VAL A 55 -1.19 23.52 7.94
N LEU A 56 -1.61 23.72 6.69
CA LEU A 56 -2.88 23.22 6.16
C LEU A 56 -2.60 22.06 5.19
N ILE A 57 -3.10 20.88 5.52
CA ILE A 57 -3.11 19.72 4.63
C ILE A 57 -4.34 19.82 3.74
N ALA A 58 -4.15 19.85 2.42
CA ALA A 58 -5.26 19.76 1.46
C ALA A 58 -5.05 18.56 0.56
N GLY A 59 -5.99 17.61 0.58
CA GLY A 59 -5.82 16.40 -0.22
C GLY A 59 -6.96 15.40 -0.15
N PRO A 60 -7.03 14.49 -1.15
CA PRO A 60 -8.05 13.46 -1.21
C PRO A 60 -7.86 12.37 -0.15
N VAL A 61 -8.97 11.75 0.25
CA VAL A 61 -9.06 10.59 1.15
C VAL A 61 -9.78 9.46 0.41
N PHE A 62 -9.06 8.36 0.23
CA PHE A 62 -9.51 7.14 -0.45
C PHE A 62 -8.73 5.92 0.09
N PRO A 63 -9.19 4.68 -0.10
CA PRO A 63 -8.49 3.50 0.41
C PRO A 63 -7.05 3.43 -0.09
N HIS A 64 -6.09 3.14 0.79
CA HIS A 64 -4.66 3.21 0.52
C HIS A 64 -3.93 1.99 1.07
N GLU A 65 -3.05 1.43 0.24
CA GLU A 65 -2.39 0.15 0.43
C GLU A 65 -1.41 0.11 1.62
N VAL A 66 -0.80 1.23 1.97
CA VAL A 66 0.14 1.33 3.12
C VAL A 66 -0.50 1.77 4.44
N VAL A 67 -1.54 2.61 4.38
CA VAL A 67 -1.99 3.41 5.55
C VAL A 67 -3.49 3.33 5.81
N GLY A 68 -4.15 2.37 5.17
CA GLY A 68 -5.58 2.12 5.24
C GLY A 68 -6.41 3.05 4.36
N TYR A 69 -6.38 4.34 4.67
CA TYR A 69 -6.93 5.41 3.83
C TYR A 69 -5.86 6.46 3.59
N SER A 70 -5.85 7.15 2.45
CA SER A 70 -4.96 8.27 2.18
C SER A 70 -5.32 9.50 3.02
N GLY A 71 -4.60 10.61 2.84
CA GLY A 71 -4.85 11.85 3.57
C GLY A 71 -4.48 11.84 5.06
N GLY A 72 -4.84 12.94 5.72
CA GLY A 72 -4.49 13.20 7.11
C GLY A 72 -2.98 13.23 7.33
N ALA A 73 -2.51 12.56 8.39
CA ALA A 73 -1.08 12.49 8.72
C ALA A 73 -0.19 11.88 7.62
N LYS A 74 -0.77 11.19 6.62
CA LYS A 74 -0.04 10.65 5.47
C LYS A 74 0.79 11.72 4.75
N TYR A 75 0.28 12.95 4.72
CA TYR A 75 0.96 14.07 4.08
C TYR A 75 2.24 14.52 4.79
N PHE A 76 2.37 14.26 6.09
CA PHE A 76 3.64 14.42 6.79
C PHE A 76 4.53 13.20 6.57
N PHE A 77 3.97 12.01 6.84
CA PHE A 77 4.68 10.75 6.80
C PHE A 77 3.83 9.72 6.02
N PRO A 78 4.32 9.09 4.95
CA PRO A 78 5.63 9.30 4.32
C PRO A 78 5.70 10.51 3.38
N GLY A 79 4.68 11.38 3.33
CA GLY A 79 4.52 12.37 2.25
C GLY A 79 5.65 13.40 2.09
N ILE A 80 6.23 13.88 3.19
CA ILE A 80 7.34 14.86 3.18
C ILE A 80 8.44 14.49 4.17
N CYS A 81 8.63 13.18 4.40
CA CYS A 81 9.71 12.66 5.24
C CYS A 81 10.91 12.22 4.41
N GLY A 82 12.03 11.97 5.09
CA GLY A 82 13.21 11.34 4.54
C GLY A 82 12.97 9.88 4.13
N GLU A 83 13.91 9.36 3.34
CA GLU A 83 13.85 8.03 2.75
C GLU A 83 13.78 6.91 3.81
N GLU A 84 14.48 7.06 4.94
CA GLU A 84 14.52 6.02 5.97
C GLU A 84 13.16 5.81 6.62
N LEU A 85 12.47 6.90 7.01
CA LEU A 85 11.10 6.79 7.52
C LEU A 85 10.14 6.34 6.44
N LEU A 86 10.28 6.83 5.21
CA LEU A 86 9.46 6.39 4.09
C LEU A 86 9.53 4.88 3.94
N ASN A 87 10.75 4.33 3.84
CA ASN A 87 10.98 2.89 3.72
C ASN A 87 10.41 2.12 4.91
N PHE A 88 10.58 2.64 6.13
CA PHE A 88 10.04 2.01 7.34
C PHE A 88 8.51 1.91 7.31
N PHE A 89 7.80 3.03 7.07
CA PHE A 89 6.33 3.03 7.05
C PHE A 89 5.76 2.12 5.96
N HIS A 90 6.39 2.08 4.78
CA HIS A 90 5.95 1.19 3.70
C HIS A 90 6.12 -0.28 4.08
N TRP A 91 7.26 -0.65 4.67
CA TRP A 91 7.49 -2.02 5.14
C TRP A 91 6.51 -2.44 6.23
N MET A 92 6.21 -1.56 7.17
CA MET A 92 5.21 -1.81 8.20
C MET A 92 3.81 -2.09 7.63
N GLY A 93 3.43 -1.38 6.57
CA GLY A 93 2.19 -1.68 5.83
C GLY A 93 2.23 -3.07 5.18
N ALA A 94 3.34 -3.41 4.53
CA ALA A 94 3.53 -4.70 3.87
C ALA A 94 3.47 -5.89 4.86
N LEU A 95 3.99 -5.71 6.08
CA LEU A 95 3.94 -6.72 7.13
C LEU A 95 2.50 -7.10 7.53
N ILE A 96 1.58 -6.12 7.51
CA ILE A 96 0.14 -6.36 7.78
C ILE A 96 -0.56 -7.02 6.59
N THR A 97 -0.02 -6.86 5.37
CA THR A 97 -0.58 -7.25 4.07
C THR A 97 -1.73 -6.39 3.58
N ILE A 98 -1.85 -6.26 2.24
CA ILE A 98 -2.88 -5.46 1.58
C ILE A 98 -4.29 -5.82 2.06
N PRO A 99 -4.73 -7.10 2.06
CA PRO A 99 -6.13 -7.40 2.34
C PRO A 99 -6.58 -7.01 3.75
N ARG A 100 -5.65 -6.91 4.70
CA ARG A 100 -5.92 -6.53 6.10
C ARG A 100 -5.79 -5.05 6.39
N ILE A 101 -5.10 -4.29 5.52
CA ILE A 101 -4.83 -2.87 5.76
C ILE A 101 -5.68 -1.97 4.87
N ILE A 102 -5.84 -2.27 3.57
CA ILE A 102 -6.44 -1.34 2.61
C ILE A 102 -7.93 -1.12 2.91
N GLY A 103 -8.35 0.13 2.98
CA GLY A 103 -9.73 0.49 3.34
C GLY A 103 -10.10 0.21 4.81
N VAL A 104 -9.12 -0.07 5.68
CA VAL A 104 -9.32 -0.14 7.13
C VAL A 104 -8.90 1.19 7.75
N LYS A 105 -9.79 1.83 8.51
CA LYS A 105 -9.55 3.15 9.12
C LYS A 105 -8.46 3.09 10.19
N ASP A 106 -8.68 2.24 11.18
CA ASP A 106 -7.83 2.14 12.36
C ASP A 106 -6.82 1.01 12.17
N THR A 107 -5.65 1.38 11.67
CA THR A 107 -4.53 0.46 11.46
C THR A 107 -3.37 0.81 12.37
N PRO A 108 -2.52 -0.15 12.75
CA PRO A 108 -1.33 0.13 13.54
C PRO A 108 -0.39 1.15 12.86
N VAL A 109 -0.25 1.09 11.54
CA VAL A 109 0.51 2.10 10.76
C VAL A 109 -0.13 3.48 10.89
N ARG A 110 -1.45 3.60 10.78
CA ARG A 110 -2.17 4.87 10.94
C ARG A 110 -1.99 5.46 12.33
N ALA A 111 -2.08 4.64 13.38
CA ALA A 111 -1.84 5.07 14.75
C ALA A 111 -0.42 5.63 14.91
N MET A 112 0.58 4.94 14.36
CA MET A 112 1.98 5.39 14.38
C MET A 112 2.18 6.71 13.62
N LEU A 113 1.52 6.89 12.48
CA LEU A 113 1.55 8.15 11.72
C LEU A 113 0.94 9.34 12.49
N HIS A 114 -0.18 9.11 13.18
CA HIS A 114 -0.79 10.15 14.03
C HIS A 114 0.16 10.55 15.15
N GLN A 115 0.81 9.58 15.81
CA GLN A 115 1.77 9.88 16.85
C GLN A 115 3.01 10.63 16.32
N ALA A 116 3.55 10.24 15.17
CA ALA A 116 4.65 10.96 14.53
C ALA A 116 4.26 12.40 14.15
N MET A 117 3.03 12.62 13.68
CA MET A 117 2.49 13.95 13.39
C MET A 117 2.33 14.82 14.65
N ASP A 118 1.88 14.24 15.77
CA ASP A 118 1.67 14.96 17.04
C ASP A 118 2.99 15.49 17.63
N MET A 119 4.14 14.94 17.22
CA MET A 119 5.47 15.41 17.61
C MET A 119 5.90 16.68 16.89
N LEU A 120 5.26 17.03 15.77
CA LEU A 120 5.58 18.23 15.00
C LEU A 120 5.06 19.47 15.73
N ASP A 121 5.93 20.43 16.05
CA ASP A 121 5.58 21.60 16.86
C ASP A 121 5.02 22.76 16.04
N MET A 122 3.89 22.52 15.40
CA MET A 122 3.12 23.55 14.71
C MET A 122 1.62 23.29 14.79
N GLU A 123 0.83 24.33 14.53
CA GLU A 123 -0.61 24.21 14.36
C GLU A 123 -0.91 23.49 13.04
N LYS A 124 -1.82 22.50 13.08
CA LYS A 124 -2.09 21.60 11.95
C LYS A 124 -3.59 21.51 11.69
N TRP A 125 -4.00 21.89 10.49
CA TRP A 125 -5.36 21.78 9.98
C TRP A 125 -5.40 20.87 8.77
N ALA A 126 -6.56 20.30 8.48
CA ALA A 126 -6.79 19.56 7.25
C ALA A 126 -8.07 20.03 6.56
N LEU A 127 -7.99 20.08 5.24
CA LEU A 127 -9.08 20.14 4.28
C LEU A 127 -9.10 18.78 3.56
N SER A 128 -9.85 17.82 4.09
CA SER A 128 -9.93 16.45 3.56
C SER A 128 -11.04 16.35 2.52
N MET A 129 -10.67 15.93 1.31
CA MET A 129 -11.59 15.85 0.16
C MET A 129 -11.91 14.39 -0.17
N VAL A 130 -13.14 14.12 -0.57
CA VAL A 130 -13.55 12.84 -1.18
C VAL A 130 -13.95 13.14 -2.61
N VAL A 131 -13.30 12.48 -3.58
CA VAL A 131 -13.42 12.78 -5.00
C VAL A 131 -13.80 11.50 -5.75
N GLU A 132 -14.90 11.53 -6.49
CA GLU A 132 -15.38 10.43 -7.33
C GLU A 132 -15.25 10.84 -8.80
N GLY A 133 -14.30 10.25 -9.52
CA GLY A 133 -13.96 10.72 -10.87
C GLY A 133 -13.49 12.18 -10.84
N ASP A 134 -14.23 13.07 -11.50
CA ASP A 134 -13.96 14.51 -11.53
C ASP A 134 -14.84 15.31 -10.53
N ASP A 135 -15.74 14.63 -9.80
CA ASP A 135 -16.70 15.26 -8.90
C ASP A 135 -16.22 15.27 -7.45
N LEU A 136 -16.50 16.38 -6.74
CA LEU A 136 -16.26 16.49 -5.30
C LEU A 136 -17.45 15.91 -4.53
N ALA A 137 -17.32 14.67 -4.05
CA ALA A 137 -18.33 14.02 -3.22
C ALA A 137 -18.44 14.64 -1.83
N GLY A 138 -17.34 15.17 -1.28
CA GLY A 138 -17.37 15.85 0.02
C GLY A 138 -16.08 16.57 0.37
N VAL A 139 -16.19 17.57 1.25
CA VAL A 139 -15.05 18.30 1.81
C VAL A 139 -15.27 18.54 3.29
N TYR A 140 -14.23 18.27 4.08
CA TYR A 140 -14.25 18.39 5.53
C TYR A 140 -13.08 19.27 5.96
N PHE A 141 -13.32 20.16 6.91
CA PHE A 141 -12.31 21.05 7.47
C PHE A 141 -12.27 20.95 8.98
N GLY A 142 -11.07 20.92 9.56
CA GLY A 142 -10.88 20.93 11.01
C GLY A 142 -9.49 20.44 11.42
N THR A 143 -9.37 20.01 12.67
CA THR A 143 -8.15 19.34 13.12
C THR A 143 -7.90 18.11 12.25
N VAL A 144 -6.62 17.78 12.01
CA VAL A 144 -6.24 16.70 11.09
C VAL A 144 -7.00 15.40 11.38
N PRO A 145 -7.10 14.89 12.63
CA PRO A 145 -7.82 13.65 12.90
C PRO A 145 -9.33 13.75 12.65
N ARG A 146 -9.98 14.89 12.99
CA ARG A 146 -11.43 15.05 12.82
C ARG A 146 -11.83 15.17 11.36
N SER A 147 -11.14 16.02 10.61
CA SER A 147 -11.37 16.22 9.17
C SER A 147 -11.15 14.91 8.41
N TRP A 148 -10.03 14.23 8.69
CA TRP A 148 -9.70 12.97 8.05
C TRP A 148 -10.71 11.87 8.39
N SER A 149 -11.09 11.71 9.66
CA SER A 149 -12.08 10.72 10.10
C SER A 149 -13.42 10.88 9.37
N ALA A 150 -13.92 12.11 9.25
CA ALA A 150 -15.19 12.37 8.55
C ALA A 150 -15.09 12.08 7.05
N ALA A 151 -13.95 12.38 6.42
CA ALA A 151 -13.71 12.04 5.03
C ALA A 151 -13.58 10.52 4.80
N VAL A 152 -13.02 9.77 5.75
CA VAL A 152 -12.97 8.29 5.69
C VAL A 152 -14.37 7.69 5.68
N GLU A 153 -15.28 8.19 6.53
CA GLU A 153 -16.67 7.68 6.60
C GLU A 153 -17.42 7.84 5.28
N LEU A 154 -17.21 8.95 4.56
CA LEU A 154 -17.77 9.12 3.21
C LEU A 154 -16.99 8.30 2.17
N SER A 155 -15.66 8.29 2.24
CA SER A 155 -14.82 7.51 1.32
C SER A 155 -15.13 6.02 1.36
N GLU A 156 -15.49 5.46 2.52
CA GLU A 156 -15.86 4.05 2.64
C GLU A 156 -17.11 3.73 1.81
N GLN A 157 -18.07 4.64 1.78
CA GLN A 157 -19.32 4.51 1.01
C GLN A 157 -19.09 4.72 -0.49
N VAL A 158 -18.19 5.65 -0.86
CA VAL A 158 -17.95 6.05 -2.25
C VAL A 158 -16.92 5.17 -2.94
N HIS A 159 -15.83 4.83 -2.27
CA HIS A 159 -14.65 4.22 -2.91
C HIS A 159 -14.50 2.72 -2.69
N ILE A 160 -15.44 2.06 -2.01
CA ILE A 160 -15.41 0.60 -1.78
C ILE A 160 -16.60 -0.08 -2.45
N ILE A 161 -16.30 -0.96 -3.39
CA ILE A 161 -17.27 -1.83 -4.05
C ILE A 161 -17.25 -3.18 -3.35
N HIS A 162 -18.38 -3.59 -2.80
CA HIS A 162 -18.55 -4.90 -2.19
C HIS A 162 -19.10 -5.91 -3.20
N THR A 163 -18.45 -7.05 -3.35
CA THR A 163 -18.89 -8.15 -4.22
C THR A 163 -19.29 -9.36 -3.38
N PRO A 164 -20.37 -10.08 -3.75
CA PRO A 164 -20.87 -11.20 -2.94
C PRO A 164 -20.02 -12.48 -3.07
N ARG A 165 -19.02 -12.49 -3.95
CA ARG A 165 -18.20 -13.67 -4.26
C ARG A 165 -16.84 -13.29 -4.85
N PRO A 166 -15.84 -14.19 -4.74
CA PRO A 166 -14.59 -14.04 -5.45
C PRO A 166 -14.72 -14.39 -6.94
N TYR A 167 -13.70 -14.04 -7.72
CA TYR A 167 -13.58 -14.26 -9.16
C TYR A 167 -12.34 -15.09 -9.49
N ASP A 168 -12.48 -16.07 -10.38
CA ASP A 168 -11.38 -16.92 -10.83
C ASP A 168 -10.38 -16.13 -11.67
N SER A 169 -10.85 -15.11 -12.38
CA SER A 169 -10.01 -14.23 -13.18
C SER A 169 -10.49 -12.80 -13.17
N VAL A 170 -9.57 -11.88 -12.86
CA VAL A 170 -9.80 -10.44 -12.86
C VAL A 170 -8.94 -9.79 -13.94
N LEU A 171 -9.58 -9.10 -14.89
CA LEU A 171 -8.90 -8.25 -15.87
C LEU A 171 -8.93 -6.81 -15.35
N SER A 172 -7.78 -6.34 -14.89
CA SER A 172 -7.59 -5.05 -14.24
C SER A 172 -6.92 -4.08 -15.20
N ARG A 173 -7.69 -3.19 -15.84
CA ARG A 173 -7.16 -2.26 -16.84
C ARG A 173 -6.59 -1.02 -16.17
N ALA A 174 -5.28 -0.84 -16.31
CA ALA A 174 -4.61 0.38 -15.87
C ALA A 174 -5.07 1.57 -16.74
N PRO A 175 -5.46 2.70 -16.14
CA PRO A 175 -5.67 3.94 -16.87
C PRO A 175 -4.32 4.49 -17.39
N GLU A 176 -4.37 5.34 -18.43
CA GLU A 176 -3.17 5.92 -19.06
C GLU A 176 -2.36 6.83 -18.13
N MET A 177 -2.94 7.28 -17.01
CA MET A 177 -2.23 8.08 -16.00
C MET A 177 -1.18 7.29 -15.20
N TYR A 178 -1.15 5.96 -15.33
CA TYR A 178 -0.09 5.14 -14.74
C TYR A 178 0.96 4.88 -15.80
N ASP A 179 2.11 5.53 -15.64
CA ASP A 179 3.21 5.53 -16.61
C ASP A 179 4.07 4.25 -16.54
N ASP A 180 4.17 3.65 -15.36
CA ASP A 180 5.02 2.49 -15.07
C ASP A 180 4.32 1.46 -14.17
N LEU A 181 4.91 0.27 -13.99
CA LEU A 181 4.35 -0.76 -13.11
C LEU A 181 4.35 -0.33 -11.63
N TRP A 182 5.24 0.58 -11.21
CA TRP A 182 5.24 1.12 -9.84
C TRP A 182 3.89 1.75 -9.48
N THR A 183 3.41 2.66 -10.33
CA THR A 183 2.09 3.28 -10.19
C THR A 183 0.96 2.35 -10.63
N GLY A 184 1.19 1.57 -11.69
CA GLY A 184 0.26 0.59 -12.24
C GLY A 184 -0.07 -0.56 -11.29
N GLY A 185 0.77 -0.85 -10.30
CA GLY A 185 0.54 -1.89 -9.31
C GLY A 185 -0.75 -1.68 -8.50
N LYS A 186 -1.31 -0.46 -8.44
CA LYS A 186 -2.65 -0.23 -7.87
C LYS A 186 -3.74 -1.12 -8.50
N CYS A 187 -3.53 -1.55 -9.74
CA CYS A 187 -4.38 -2.54 -10.42
C CYS A 187 -4.45 -3.89 -9.70
N MET A 188 -3.41 -4.24 -8.93
CA MET A 188 -3.40 -5.39 -8.04
C MET A 188 -4.02 -5.07 -6.68
N TYR A 189 -3.49 -4.08 -5.95
CA TYR A 189 -3.81 -3.92 -4.52
C TYR A 189 -5.30 -3.60 -4.29
N LYS A 190 -5.96 -2.99 -5.28
CA LYS A 190 -7.37 -2.64 -5.24
C LYS A 190 -8.31 -3.80 -5.51
N LEU A 191 -7.80 -4.92 -6.02
CA LEU A 191 -8.59 -6.02 -6.56
C LEU A 191 -8.22 -7.38 -5.98
N GLU A 192 -7.06 -7.51 -5.33
CA GLU A 192 -6.61 -8.76 -4.70
C GLU A 192 -7.70 -9.41 -3.84
N CYS A 193 -8.41 -8.61 -3.02
CA CYS A 193 -9.44 -9.10 -2.10
C CYS A 193 -10.60 -9.83 -2.80
N VAL A 194 -10.82 -9.63 -4.10
CA VAL A 194 -11.91 -10.30 -4.82
C VAL A 194 -11.43 -11.40 -5.77
N VAL A 195 -10.12 -11.69 -5.80
CA VAL A 195 -9.58 -12.82 -6.56
C VAL A 195 -9.74 -14.10 -5.74
N ALA A 196 -10.27 -15.16 -6.35
CA ALA A 196 -10.39 -16.47 -5.72
C ALA A 196 -9.01 -17.08 -5.43
N ASP A 197 -8.92 -17.96 -4.43
CA ASP A 197 -7.66 -18.68 -4.17
C ASP A 197 -7.29 -19.55 -5.38
N GLY A 198 -6.05 -19.45 -5.83
CA GLY A 198 -5.57 -20.05 -7.09
C GLY A 198 -6.01 -19.29 -8.36
N GLY A 199 -6.78 -18.21 -8.22
CA GLY A 199 -7.23 -17.36 -9.32
C GLY A 199 -6.12 -16.49 -9.92
N GLU A 200 -6.44 -15.79 -11.01
CA GLU A 200 -5.51 -14.94 -11.75
C GLU A 200 -5.97 -13.49 -11.81
N LEU A 201 -5.10 -12.56 -11.40
CA LEU A 201 -5.26 -11.13 -11.68
C LEU A 201 -4.34 -10.74 -12.84
N ILE A 202 -4.91 -10.11 -13.85
CA ILE A 202 -4.19 -9.65 -15.04
C ILE A 202 -4.15 -8.13 -15.00
N ILE A 203 -2.95 -7.56 -14.90
CA ILE A 203 -2.73 -6.11 -15.07
C ILE A 203 -2.66 -5.86 -16.57
N TYR A 204 -3.75 -5.30 -17.12
CA TYR A 204 -3.88 -4.98 -18.54
C TYR A 204 -3.52 -3.52 -18.78
N ALA A 205 -2.32 -3.30 -19.32
CA ALA A 205 -1.76 -1.96 -19.52
C ALA A 205 -0.80 -1.95 -20.73
N PRO A 206 -1.31 -2.02 -21.97
CA PRO A 206 -0.47 -2.09 -23.17
C PRO A 206 0.52 -0.92 -23.30
N HIS A 207 0.21 0.22 -22.67
CA HIS A 207 1.02 1.43 -22.66
C HIS A 207 2.18 1.41 -21.66
N ILE A 208 2.15 0.56 -20.64
CA ILE A 208 3.22 0.45 -19.65
C ILE A 208 4.35 -0.41 -20.24
N THR A 209 5.53 0.18 -20.41
CA THR A 209 6.70 -0.48 -21.05
C THR A 209 7.86 -0.76 -20.11
N GLU A 210 7.80 -0.29 -18.85
CA GLU A 210 8.87 -0.43 -17.87
C GLU A 210 8.33 -0.72 -16.46
N ILE A 211 9.20 -1.30 -15.62
CA ILE A 211 8.88 -1.66 -14.23
C ILE A 211 8.75 -0.41 -13.37
N SER A 212 9.77 0.44 -13.36
CA SER A 212 9.73 1.72 -12.67
C SER A 212 10.84 2.63 -13.17
N ILE A 213 10.50 3.91 -13.35
CA ILE A 213 11.46 4.96 -13.72
C ILE A 213 12.52 5.15 -12.62
N THR A 214 12.12 4.98 -11.35
CA THR A 214 12.98 5.29 -10.18
C THR A 214 13.54 4.05 -9.50
N HIS A 215 12.76 2.96 -9.46
CA HIS A 215 13.09 1.77 -8.66
C HIS A 215 13.31 0.52 -9.52
N GLY A 216 13.36 0.65 -10.84
CA GLY A 216 13.44 -0.46 -11.79
C GLY A 216 14.62 -1.40 -11.51
N GLU A 217 15.83 -0.85 -11.38
CA GLU A 217 17.05 -1.65 -11.14
C GLU A 217 16.92 -2.57 -9.91
N VAL A 218 16.41 -2.04 -8.79
CA VAL A 218 16.24 -2.81 -7.56
C VAL A 218 15.16 -3.88 -7.73
N ILE A 219 14.05 -3.56 -8.38
CA ILE A 219 12.97 -4.54 -8.62
C ILE A 219 13.42 -5.64 -9.57
N GLU A 220 14.22 -5.31 -10.58
CA GLU A 220 14.79 -6.28 -11.52
C GLU A 220 15.77 -7.24 -10.85
N GLU A 221 16.45 -6.80 -9.79
CA GLU A 221 17.34 -7.61 -8.96
C GLU A 221 16.57 -8.50 -7.99
N VAL A 222 15.59 -7.95 -7.26
CA VAL A 222 14.92 -8.68 -6.17
C VAL A 222 13.70 -9.47 -6.63
N GLY A 223 13.04 -9.07 -7.72
CA GLY A 223 11.81 -9.65 -8.24
C GLY A 223 10.56 -9.30 -7.42
N TYR A 224 9.38 -9.67 -7.95
CA TYR A 224 8.10 -9.57 -7.26
C TYR A 224 7.82 -10.84 -6.45
N HIS A 225 7.83 -10.70 -5.12
CA HIS A 225 7.64 -11.80 -4.19
C HIS A 225 6.71 -11.43 -3.02
N THR A 226 6.08 -12.43 -2.45
CA THR A 226 5.23 -12.36 -1.25
C THR A 226 6.02 -11.86 -0.05
N ARG A 227 5.32 -11.32 0.94
CA ARG A 227 5.92 -10.89 2.21
C ARG A 227 6.77 -12.00 2.84
N ASP A 228 6.23 -13.22 2.88
CA ASP A 228 6.84 -14.35 3.57
C ASP A 228 8.13 -14.82 2.88
N TYR A 229 8.22 -14.69 1.55
CA TYR A 229 9.45 -14.99 0.80
C TYR A 229 10.62 -14.12 1.25
N PHE A 230 10.39 -12.81 1.41
CA PHE A 230 11.42 -11.88 1.88
C PHE A 230 11.77 -12.13 3.34
N LEU A 231 10.76 -12.35 4.20
CA LEU A 231 10.96 -12.57 5.63
C LEU A 231 11.68 -13.89 5.94
N GLY A 232 11.36 -14.97 5.22
CA GLY A 232 12.03 -16.26 5.37
C GLY A 232 13.52 -16.23 4.99
N GLN A 233 13.98 -15.14 4.37
CA GLN A 233 15.36 -14.95 3.92
C GLN A 233 15.86 -13.54 4.21
N TRP A 234 15.43 -12.94 5.33
CA TRP A 234 15.58 -11.50 5.56
C TRP A 234 17.02 -10.99 5.47
N ASP A 235 18.00 -11.78 5.90
CA ASP A 235 19.42 -11.43 5.81
C ASP A 235 19.91 -11.14 4.38
N ARG A 236 19.27 -11.74 3.36
CA ARG A 236 19.58 -11.48 1.96
C ARG A 236 19.02 -10.13 1.48
N PHE A 237 17.88 -9.70 2.01
CA PHE A 237 17.10 -8.59 1.43
C PHE A 237 17.11 -7.30 2.26
N LYS A 238 17.41 -7.36 3.56
CA LYS A 238 17.34 -6.22 4.49
C LYS A 238 18.17 -4.99 4.09
N HIS A 239 19.09 -5.16 3.14
CA HIS A 239 19.99 -4.14 2.62
C HIS A 239 19.39 -3.30 1.48
N HIS A 240 18.33 -3.79 0.83
CA HIS A 240 17.61 -3.03 -0.20
C HIS A 240 16.66 -2.01 0.44
N PRO A 241 16.22 -0.97 -0.28
CA PRO A 241 15.22 -0.04 0.20
C PRO A 241 13.91 -0.76 0.55
N TRP A 242 13.48 -0.71 1.82
CA TRP A 242 12.31 -1.49 2.25
C TRP A 242 11.00 -1.02 1.63
N GLY A 243 10.92 0.22 1.14
CA GLY A 243 9.78 0.70 0.35
C GLY A 243 9.66 -0.02 -0.99
N VAL A 244 10.77 -0.41 -1.60
CA VAL A 244 10.79 -1.21 -2.83
C VAL A 244 10.37 -2.65 -2.55
N LEU A 245 10.88 -3.24 -1.46
CA LEU A 245 10.44 -4.58 -1.01
C LEU A 245 8.94 -4.59 -0.69
N ALA A 246 8.44 -3.57 0.00
CA ALA A 246 7.02 -3.41 0.28
C ALA A 246 6.19 -3.35 -1.02
N HIS A 247 6.58 -2.51 -1.98
CA HIS A 247 5.92 -2.46 -3.29
C HIS A 247 5.88 -3.83 -3.97
N SER A 248 7.01 -4.56 -3.96
CA SER A 248 7.07 -5.92 -4.50
C SER A 248 5.99 -6.83 -3.88
N THR A 249 5.89 -6.84 -2.55
CA THR A 249 4.88 -7.66 -1.85
C THR A 249 3.45 -7.25 -2.17
N HIS A 250 3.19 -5.94 -2.31
CA HIS A 250 1.87 -5.43 -2.64
C HIS A 250 1.42 -5.86 -4.04
N VAL A 251 2.33 -5.81 -5.03
CA VAL A 251 2.04 -6.25 -6.40
C VAL A 251 1.94 -7.77 -6.49
N ARG A 252 2.72 -8.52 -5.71
CA ARG A 252 2.66 -9.99 -5.75
C ARG A 252 1.42 -10.55 -5.06
N GLY A 253 0.94 -9.87 -4.02
CA GLY A 253 -0.15 -10.32 -3.17
C GLY A 253 0.32 -11.25 -2.04
N ILE A 254 -0.65 -11.75 -1.28
CA ILE A 254 -0.40 -12.64 -0.14
C ILE A 254 -0.04 -14.07 -0.58
N GLY A 255 0.70 -14.76 0.28
CA GLY A 255 1.14 -16.13 0.09
C GLY A 255 2.07 -16.54 1.23
N THR A 256 2.52 -17.78 1.21
CA THR A 256 3.45 -18.33 2.21
C THR A 256 4.80 -18.64 1.58
N TYR A 257 5.80 -18.86 2.42
CA TYR A 257 7.11 -19.35 2.02
C TYR A 257 7.57 -20.44 2.97
N ASP A 258 7.52 -21.68 2.50
CA ASP A 258 7.74 -22.88 3.31
C ASP A 258 8.79 -23.75 2.62
N ASP A 259 9.79 -24.23 3.36
CA ASP A 259 10.85 -25.12 2.88
C ASP A 259 11.55 -24.65 1.58
N GLY A 260 11.74 -23.34 1.41
CA GLY A 260 12.39 -22.77 0.24
C GLY A 260 11.46 -22.54 -0.96
N VAL A 261 10.16 -22.80 -0.82
CA VAL A 261 9.16 -22.71 -1.88
C VAL A 261 8.16 -21.61 -1.57
N GLU A 262 7.99 -20.68 -2.52
CA GLU A 262 6.98 -19.63 -2.45
C GLU A 262 5.62 -20.14 -2.95
N ASN A 263 4.58 -20.04 -2.11
CA ASN A 263 3.21 -20.42 -2.43
C ASN A 263 2.34 -19.17 -2.48
N CYS A 264 2.15 -18.63 -3.68
CA CYS A 264 1.31 -17.45 -3.90
C CYS A 264 -0.17 -17.83 -3.85
N ARG A 265 -1.01 -17.03 -3.17
CA ARG A 265 -2.46 -17.26 -3.13
C ARG A 265 -3.08 -17.06 -4.51
N VAL A 266 -2.58 -16.08 -5.26
CA VAL A 266 -3.08 -15.73 -6.60
C VAL A 266 -1.93 -15.63 -7.59
N LYS A 267 -2.25 -15.86 -8.85
CA LYS A 267 -1.32 -15.60 -9.95
C LYS A 267 -1.48 -14.16 -10.43
N VAL A 268 -0.37 -13.44 -10.58
CA VAL A 268 -0.36 -12.10 -11.18
C VAL A 268 0.30 -12.15 -12.54
N THR A 269 -0.43 -11.73 -13.57
CA THR A 269 0.00 -11.75 -14.97
C THR A 269 0.05 -10.34 -15.53
N LEU A 270 1.17 -9.97 -16.13
CA LEU A 270 1.35 -8.70 -16.82
C LEU A 270 0.92 -8.85 -18.28
N ALA A 271 -0.09 -8.08 -18.67
CA ALA A 271 -0.47 -7.88 -20.07
C ALA A 271 -0.16 -6.44 -20.47
N THR A 272 1.13 -6.19 -20.66
CA THR A 272 1.71 -4.85 -20.81
C THR A 272 2.69 -4.81 -21.98
N GLY A 273 3.25 -3.63 -22.26
CA GLY A 273 4.38 -3.47 -23.19
C GLY A 273 5.73 -3.90 -22.62
N ILE A 274 5.82 -4.29 -21.34
CA ILE A 274 7.03 -4.84 -20.73
C ILE A 274 7.36 -6.19 -21.41
N PRO A 275 8.60 -6.42 -21.87
CA PRO A 275 8.98 -7.67 -22.52
C PRO A 275 8.71 -8.90 -21.66
N GLU A 276 8.23 -9.99 -22.28
CA GLU A 276 7.94 -11.26 -21.60
C GLU A 276 9.13 -11.78 -20.77
N GLN A 277 10.34 -11.67 -21.32
CA GLN A 277 11.56 -12.09 -20.63
C GLN A 277 11.75 -11.34 -19.31
N LEU A 278 11.52 -10.02 -19.32
CA LEU A 278 11.65 -9.19 -18.13
C LEU A 278 10.55 -9.53 -17.12
N CYS A 279 9.31 -9.72 -17.57
CA CYS A 279 8.20 -10.15 -16.70
C CYS A 279 8.55 -11.45 -15.95
N ARG A 280 9.06 -12.45 -16.67
CA ARG A 280 9.47 -13.73 -16.08
C ARG A 280 10.67 -13.58 -15.15
N GLN A 281 11.64 -12.74 -15.50
CA GLN A 281 12.81 -12.44 -14.64
C GLN A 281 12.37 -11.90 -13.28
N VAL A 282 11.39 -11.00 -13.25
CA VAL A 282 10.87 -10.41 -12.00
C VAL A 282 9.76 -11.25 -11.35
N ASN A 283 9.68 -12.55 -11.65
CA ASN A 283 8.72 -13.51 -11.06
C ASN A 283 7.24 -13.22 -11.38
N MET A 284 6.94 -12.62 -12.52
CA MET A 284 5.57 -12.32 -12.96
C MET A 284 5.14 -13.19 -14.13
N GLY A 285 3.83 -13.46 -14.22
CA GLY A 285 3.24 -14.02 -15.42
C GLY A 285 3.28 -13.00 -16.57
N TYR A 286 3.22 -13.50 -17.80
CA TYR A 286 3.08 -12.66 -19.00
C TYR A 286 1.91 -13.15 -19.86
N ARG A 287 1.21 -12.21 -20.49
CA ARG A 287 0.25 -12.47 -21.57
C ARG A 287 0.36 -11.35 -22.59
N ASP A 288 0.43 -11.68 -23.87
CA ASP A 288 0.45 -10.67 -24.92
C ASP A 288 -0.84 -9.82 -24.86
N PRO A 289 -0.74 -8.48 -24.61
CA PRO A 289 -1.92 -7.62 -24.52
C PRO A 289 -2.75 -7.58 -25.80
N ALA A 290 -2.16 -7.84 -26.97
CA ALA A 290 -2.88 -7.86 -28.25
C ALA A 290 -3.81 -9.08 -28.40
N THR A 291 -3.62 -10.12 -27.57
CA THR A 291 -4.44 -11.35 -27.59
C THR A 291 -5.66 -11.29 -26.67
N ILE A 292 -5.77 -10.23 -25.85
CA ILE A 292 -6.85 -10.09 -24.88
C ILE A 292 -8.02 -9.33 -25.50
N ASP A 293 -9.19 -9.97 -25.50
CA ASP A 293 -10.47 -9.32 -25.73
C ASP A 293 -11.19 -9.13 -24.37
N PRO A 294 -11.31 -7.89 -23.86
CA PRO A 294 -12.01 -7.63 -22.59
C PRO A 294 -13.46 -8.15 -22.55
N GLY A 295 -14.14 -8.25 -23.70
CA GLY A 295 -15.51 -8.76 -23.78
C GLY A 295 -15.63 -10.22 -23.27
N GLN A 296 -14.53 -10.99 -23.27
CA GLN A 296 -14.52 -12.36 -22.75
C GLN A 296 -14.61 -12.43 -21.21
N TRP A 297 -14.32 -11.35 -20.49
CA TRP A 297 -14.50 -11.28 -19.04
C TRP A 297 -15.96 -10.96 -18.68
N GLU A 298 -16.68 -10.26 -19.55
CA GLU A 298 -18.09 -9.92 -19.34
C GLU A 298 -19.03 -11.12 -19.60
N GLN A 299 -18.57 -12.12 -20.37
CA GLN A 299 -19.35 -13.31 -20.74
C GLN A 299 -19.46 -14.37 -19.64
N SER A 300 -18.69 -14.26 -18.55
CA SER A 300 -18.69 -15.24 -17.47
C SER A 300 -18.94 -14.58 -16.13
N PRO A 301 -19.88 -15.07 -15.32
CA PRO A 301 -20.04 -14.57 -13.97
C PRO A 301 -18.74 -14.76 -13.16
N GLN A 302 -17.95 -15.82 -13.38
CA GLN A 302 -16.73 -16.07 -12.61
C GLN A 302 -15.56 -15.14 -12.94
N ARG A 303 -15.76 -14.18 -13.84
CA ARG A 303 -14.75 -13.22 -14.29
C ARG A 303 -15.18 -11.80 -13.96
N LEU A 304 -14.22 -10.94 -13.70
CA LEU A 304 -14.44 -9.51 -13.46
C LEU A 304 -13.56 -8.69 -14.40
N TYR A 305 -14.16 -7.77 -15.14
CA TYR A 305 -13.43 -6.73 -15.86
C TYR A 305 -13.60 -5.38 -15.18
N VAL A 306 -12.47 -4.72 -14.90
CA VAL A 306 -12.45 -3.35 -14.36
C VAL A 306 -11.78 -2.44 -15.38
N PRO A 307 -12.54 -1.61 -16.12
CA PRO A 307 -12.01 -0.82 -17.25
C PRO A 307 -11.14 0.38 -16.82
N ARG A 308 -11.28 0.83 -15.57
CA ARG A 308 -10.48 1.90 -14.97
C ARG A 308 -10.07 1.47 -13.56
N ALA A 309 -9.05 0.63 -13.46
CA ALA A 309 -8.61 0.07 -12.19
C ALA A 309 -7.67 1.00 -11.42
N GLY A 310 -7.48 0.72 -10.13
CA GLY A 310 -6.51 1.42 -9.27
C GLY A 310 -7.08 2.57 -8.42
N GLU A 311 -8.31 3.00 -8.67
CA GLU A 311 -9.02 4.00 -7.85
C GLU A 311 -9.91 3.33 -6.80
N MET A 312 -10.94 2.61 -7.28
CA MET A 312 -11.94 1.91 -6.46
C MET A 312 -11.37 0.65 -5.82
N LEU A 313 -11.61 0.45 -4.53
CA LEU A 313 -11.26 -0.77 -3.82
C LEU A 313 -12.42 -1.78 -3.93
N TYR A 314 -12.11 -3.02 -4.29
CA TYR A 314 -13.05 -4.11 -4.30
C TYR A 314 -12.83 -5.01 -3.08
N ARG A 315 -13.90 -5.33 -2.35
CA ARG A 315 -13.88 -6.24 -1.19
C ARG A 315 -14.99 -7.27 -1.29
N LEU A 316 -14.80 -8.41 -0.65
CA LEU A 316 -15.88 -9.37 -0.47
C LEU A 316 -16.87 -8.86 0.58
N SER A 317 -18.16 -9.03 0.33
CA SER A 317 -19.22 -8.75 1.30
C SER A 317 -19.12 -9.63 2.55
N ASP A 318 -18.64 -10.86 2.39
CA ASP A 318 -18.34 -11.80 3.46
C ASP A 318 -16.82 -12.11 3.42
N PRO A 319 -15.99 -11.32 4.14
CA PRO A 319 -14.55 -11.42 4.04
C PRO A 319 -14.02 -12.67 4.77
N PRO A 320 -13.15 -13.48 4.12
CA PRO A 320 -12.45 -14.57 4.80
C PRO A 320 -11.44 -14.03 5.82
N ASP A 321 -10.97 -14.89 6.73
CA ASP A 321 -10.07 -14.52 7.84
C ASP A 321 -8.80 -13.77 7.40
N TRP A 322 -8.30 -14.04 6.20
CA TRP A 322 -7.11 -13.35 5.67
C TRP A 322 -7.39 -11.90 5.22
N GLN A 323 -8.65 -11.46 5.10
CA GLN A 323 -9.04 -10.06 4.83
C GLN A 323 -9.50 -9.28 6.07
N VAL A 324 -9.80 -9.97 7.16
CA VAL A 324 -10.31 -9.33 8.37
C VAL A 324 -9.13 -8.74 9.15
N ALA A 325 -9.26 -7.47 9.57
CA ALA A 325 -8.27 -6.85 10.43
C ALA A 325 -8.33 -7.46 11.84
N GLY A 326 -7.18 -7.80 12.43
CA GLY A 326 -7.09 -8.29 13.80
C GLY A 326 -7.47 -9.77 14.03
N SER A 327 -7.76 -10.54 12.98
CA SER A 327 -7.84 -12.00 13.06
C SER A 327 -6.42 -12.60 13.10
N HIS A 328 -6.02 -13.10 14.25
CA HIS A 328 -4.88 -14.00 14.45
C HIS A 328 -5.39 -15.31 15.03
#